data_AF-A0AAI8Z880-F1
#
_entry.id   AF-A0AAI8Z880-F1
#
_cell.length_a   1.000
_cell.length_b   1.000
_cell.length_c   1.000
_cell.angle_alpha   90.00
_cell.angle_beta   90.00
_cell.angle_gamma   90.00
#
_symmetry.space_group_name_H-M   'P 1'
#
loop_
_entity.id
_entity.type
_entity.pdbx_description
1 polymer ?
#
loop_
_entity_poly.entity_id
_entity_poly.type
_entity_poly.pdbx_seq_one_letter_code
_entity_poly.pdbx_strand_id
1 'polypeptide(L)'
;MAGAFSKALKELRFLHCQTSEHSNAVRSFLTRSYPTMKKNNPHTPIMIREALGIEPRVYARYEFGREKVADLKGLDDKAIEDKVSSLVQGEA
;
A
#
# COMPACT_ATOMS: atom_id res chain seq x y z
N MET A 1 -8.71 -4.69 7.94
CA MET A 1 -7.62 -5.59 7.48
C MET A 1 -7.96 -6.10 6.09
N ALA A 2 -7.14 -5.76 5.09
CA ALA A 2 -7.40 -6.10 3.70
C ALA A 2 -7.52 -7.63 3.50
N GLY A 3 -8.70 -8.07 3.08
CA GLY A 3 -8.98 -9.45 2.70
C GLY A 3 -8.26 -9.84 1.40
N ALA A 4 -8.87 -10.75 0.64
CA ALA A 4 -8.39 -11.05 -0.70
C ALA A 4 -8.44 -9.78 -1.57
N PHE A 5 -7.34 -9.50 -2.26
CA PHE A 5 -7.26 -8.43 -3.25
C PHE A 5 -8.13 -8.79 -4.46
N SER A 6 -8.61 -7.75 -5.16
CA SER A 6 -9.29 -7.93 -6.43
C SER A 6 -8.40 -8.65 -7.43
N LYS A 7 -8.98 -9.54 -8.23
CA LYS A 7 -8.28 -10.26 -9.31
C LYS A 7 -7.69 -9.31 -10.37
N ALA A 8 -8.25 -8.11 -10.47
CA ALA A 8 -7.77 -7.05 -11.35
C ALA A 8 -6.45 -6.44 -10.86
N LEU A 9 -6.17 -6.48 -9.55
CA LEU A 9 -4.93 -5.94 -8.99
C LEU A 9 -3.76 -6.87 -9.30
N LYS A 10 -2.80 -6.37 -10.06
CA LYS A 10 -1.57 -7.09 -10.43
C LYS A 10 -0.39 -6.75 -9.53
N GLU A 11 -0.46 -5.65 -8.79
CA GLU A 11 0.63 -5.22 -7.93
C GLU A 11 0.18 -4.16 -6.93
N LEU A 12 0.71 -4.23 -5.71
CA LEU A 12 0.64 -3.16 -4.71
C LEU A 12 2.05 -2.77 -4.32
N ARG A 13 2.37 -1.48 -4.35
CA ARG A 13 3.74 -0.99 -4.09
C ARG A 13 3.72 0.21 -3.15
N PHE A 14 4.39 0.06 -2.02
CA PHE A 14 4.60 1.11 -1.04
C PHE A 14 5.96 1.76 -1.25
N LEU A 15 5.98 3.08 -1.31
CA LEU A 15 7.16 3.92 -1.29
C LEU A 15 7.14 4.71 0.01
N HIS A 16 8.19 4.62 0.84
CA HIS A 16 8.29 5.44 2.05
C HIS A 16 9.74 5.66 2.49
N CYS A 17 9.96 6.60 3.40
CA CYS A 17 11.24 6.82 4.04
C CYS A 17 11.43 5.90 5.25
N GLN A 18 12.66 5.42 5.46
CA GLN A 18 13.03 4.58 6.61
C GLN A 18 12.97 5.36 7.93
N THR A 19 13.36 6.63 7.92
CA THR A 19 13.65 7.39 9.14
C THR A 19 12.76 8.63 9.32
N SER A 20 12.33 9.29 8.26
CA SER A 20 11.59 10.54 8.38
C SER A 20 10.23 10.37 9.07
N GLU A 21 9.83 11.38 9.84
CA GLU A 21 8.57 11.41 10.59
C GLU A 21 7.34 11.30 9.69
N HIS A 22 7.38 11.93 8.52
CA HIS A 22 6.27 11.90 7.57
C HIS A 22 5.94 10.49 7.05
N SER A 23 6.85 9.53 7.19
CA SER A 23 6.64 8.12 6.82
C SER A 23 6.33 7.20 8.02
N ASN A 24 6.27 7.74 9.24
CA ASN A 24 6.17 6.94 10.46
C ASN A 24 4.87 6.11 10.53
N ALA A 25 3.73 6.73 10.20
CA ALA A 25 2.44 6.03 10.14
C ALA A 25 2.44 4.89 9.11
N VAL A 26 3.08 5.08 7.95
CA VAL A 26 3.19 4.03 6.92
C VAL A 26 4.05 2.86 7.38
N ARG A 27 5.16 3.10 8.07
CA ARG A 27 5.98 2.03 8.67
C ARG A 27 5.17 1.22 9.68
N SER A 28 4.49 1.90 10.60
CA SER A 28 3.63 1.26 11.61
C SER A 28 2.50 0.44 10.98
N PHE A 29 1.86 0.98 9.94
CA PHE A 29 0.84 0.26 9.17
C PHE A 29 1.41 -1.00 8.50
N LEU A 30 2.57 -0.91 7.84
CA LEU A 30 3.20 -2.04 7.16
C LEU A 30 3.62 -3.14 8.15
N THR A 31 4.22 -2.79 9.28
CA THR A 31 4.59 -3.77 10.32
C THR A 31 3.39 -4.57 10.81
N ARG A 32 2.23 -3.92 10.99
CA ARG A 32 1.01 -4.56 11.47
C ARG A 32 0.26 -5.35 10.39
N SER A 33 0.10 -4.77 9.21
CA SER A 33 -0.83 -5.27 8.18
C SER A 33 -0.18 -6.17 7.14
N TYR A 34 1.13 -6.03 6.87
CA TYR A 34 1.82 -6.77 5.82
C TYR A 34 1.72 -8.30 5.96
N PRO A 35 1.93 -8.91 7.15
CA PRO A 35 1.86 -10.36 7.30
C PRO A 35 0.51 -10.94 6.85
N THR A 36 -0.59 -10.28 7.24
CA THR A 36 -1.95 -10.65 6.85
C THR A 36 -2.21 -10.44 5.37
N MET A 37 -1.82 -9.28 4.83
CA MET A 37 -1.96 -8.97 3.40
C MET A 37 -1.23 -10.01 2.54
N LYS A 38 0.00 -10.37 2.91
CA LYS A 38 0.80 -11.33 2.15
C LYS A 38 0.27 -12.75 2.28
N LYS A 39 -0.17 -13.15 3.48
CA LYS A 39 -0.80 -14.47 3.72
C LYS A 39 -2.05 -14.67 2.86
N ASN A 40 -2.90 -13.65 2.78
CA ASN A 40 -4.16 -13.73 2.03
C ASN A 40 -3.95 -13.60 0.51
N ASN A 41 -2.83 -13.02 0.07
CA ASN A 41 -2.55 -12.71 -1.33
C ASN A 41 -1.18 -13.24 -1.76
N PRO A 42 -0.98 -14.58 -1.78
CA PRO A 42 0.34 -15.17 -2.03
C PRO A 42 0.89 -14.83 -3.41
N HIS A 43 0.03 -14.76 -4.43
CA HIS A 43 0.39 -14.55 -5.83
C HIS A 43 0.47 -13.08 -6.26
N THR A 44 -0.13 -12.16 -5.50
CA THR A 44 -0.06 -10.74 -5.82
C THR A 44 1.20 -10.14 -5.20
N PRO A 45 2.10 -9.55 -6.00
CA PRO A 45 3.29 -8.87 -5.48
C PRO A 45 2.89 -7.67 -4.60
N ILE A 46 3.37 -7.68 -3.36
CA ILE A 46 3.33 -6.54 -2.44
C ILE A 46 4.77 -6.05 -2.30
N MET A 47 5.11 -4.94 -2.95
CA MET A 47 6.45 -4.38 -2.94
C MET A 47 6.58 -3.29 -1.90
N ILE A 48 7.64 -3.36 -1.10
CA ILE A 48 8.03 -2.31 -0.16
C ILE A 48 9.32 -1.71 -0.69
N ARG A 49 9.31 -0.42 -1.01
CA ARG A 49 10.43 0.32 -1.57
C ARG A 49 10.76 1.49 -0.64
N GLU A 50 11.89 1.37 0.03
CA GLU A 50 12.33 2.39 0.97
C GLU A 50 13.39 3.28 0.33
N ALA A 51 13.30 4.59 0.54
CA ALA A 51 14.31 5.54 0.07
C ALA A 51 14.41 6.75 1.01
N LEU A 52 15.59 7.36 1.12
CA LEU A 52 15.80 8.48 2.02
C LEU A 52 15.05 9.74 1.54
N GLY A 53 14.30 10.38 2.44
CA GLY A 53 13.67 11.69 2.20
C GLY A 53 12.45 11.67 1.27
N ILE A 54 12.03 10.51 0.76
CA ILE A 54 10.85 10.46 -0.13
C ILE A 54 9.55 10.64 0.63
N GLU A 55 8.54 11.16 -0.06
CA GLU A 55 7.17 11.22 0.44
C GLU A 55 6.52 9.83 0.37
N PRO A 56 5.69 9.49 1.36
CA PRO A 56 5.12 8.16 1.44
C PRO A 56 3.94 8.05 0.45
N ARG A 57 3.99 7.05 -0.42
CA ARG A 57 2.97 6.83 -1.46
C ARG A 57 2.68 5.35 -1.62
N VAL A 58 1.48 5.04 -2.08
CA VAL A 58 1.11 3.69 -2.49
C VAL A 58 0.62 3.69 -3.93
N TYR A 59 1.10 2.71 -4.69
CA TYR A 59 0.77 2.48 -6.08
C TYR A 59 0.01 1.16 -6.18
N ALA A 60 -1.09 1.17 -6.91
CA ALA A 60 -1.88 0.00 -7.24
C ALA A 60 -1.92 -0.15 -8.76
N ARG A 61 -1.31 -1.21 -9.27
CA ARG A 61 -1.30 -1.53 -10.70
C ARG A 61 -2.32 -2.61 -10.99
N TYR A 62 -3.15 -2.37 -11.98
CA TYR A 62 -4.22 -3.25 -12.43
C TYR A 62 -3.90 -3.86 -13.80
N GLU A 63 -4.88 -4.56 -14.36
CA GLU A 63 -4.84 -5.05 -15.74
C GLU A 63 -4.61 -3.95 -16.76
N PHE A 64 -4.06 -4.34 -17.92
CA PHE A 64 -3.74 -3.43 -19.02
C PHE A 64 -2.81 -2.27 -18.64
N GLY A 65 -2.01 -2.44 -17.58
CA GLY A 65 -1.03 -1.44 -17.14
C GLY A 65 -1.63 -0.20 -16.47
N ARG A 66 -2.92 -0.20 -16.13
CA ARG A 66 -3.55 0.92 -15.42
C ARG A 66 -2.97 1.04 -14.01
N GLU A 67 -2.52 2.21 -13.62
CA GLU A 67 -1.93 2.46 -12.31
C GLU A 67 -2.65 3.60 -11.60
N LYS A 68 -2.94 3.41 -10.30
CA LYS A 68 -3.44 4.45 -9.41
C LYS A 68 -2.42 4.72 -8.32
N VAL A 69 -2.28 5.99 -7.96
CA VAL A 69 -1.34 6.44 -6.93
C VAL A 69 -2.12 7.18 -5.86
N ALA A 70 -1.83 6.87 -4.60
CA ALA A 70 -2.34 7.60 -3.45
C ALA A 70 -1.19 8.11 -2.59
N ASP A 71 -1.24 9.41 -2.28
CA ASP A 71 -0.36 10.02 -1.29
C ASP A 71 -0.78 9.59 0.12
N LEU A 72 0.19 9.24 0.97
CA LEU A 72 -0.01 8.83 2.36
C LEU A 72 0.54 9.87 3.35
N LYS A 73 1.08 10.99 2.87
CA LYS A 73 1.69 12.02 3.72
C LYS A 73 0.65 12.65 4.65
N GLY A 74 0.97 12.68 5.94
CA GLY A 74 0.12 13.30 6.97
C GLY A 74 -1.18 12.55 7.26
N LEU A 75 -1.37 11.36 6.68
CA LEU A 75 -2.50 10.50 7.01
C LEU A 75 -2.24 9.74 8.31
N ASP A 76 -3.30 9.53 9.07
CA ASP A 76 -3.27 8.63 10.22
C ASP A 76 -3.41 7.15 9.79
N ASP A 77 -3.21 6.24 10.73
CA ASP A 77 -3.27 4.80 10.49
C ASP A 77 -4.60 4.35 9.85
N LYS A 78 -5.71 4.96 10.25
CA LYS A 78 -7.04 4.61 9.76
C LYS A 78 -7.22 5.08 8.32
N ALA A 79 -6.87 6.33 8.02
CA ALA A 79 -6.94 6.86 6.67
C ALA A 79 -6.02 6.11 5.70
N ILE A 80 -4.84 5.67 6.16
CA ILE A 80 -3.95 4.80 5.36
C ILE A 80 -4.65 3.46 5.08
N GLU A 81 -5.23 2.83 6.09
CA GLU A 81 -5.94 1.56 5.92
C GLU A 81 -7.13 1.68 4.95
N ASP A 82 -7.93 2.74 5.06
CA ASP A 82 -9.07 3.00 4.18
C ASP A 82 -8.62 3.21 2.73
N LYS A 83 -7.56 3.99 2.53
CA LYS A 83 -6.99 4.27 1.19
C LYS A 83 -6.43 3.02 0.54
N VAL A 84 -5.68 2.22 1.30
CA VAL A 84 -5.15 0.93 0.82
C VAL A 84 -6.30 -0.03 0.52
N SER A 85 -7.32 -0.09 1.38
CA SER A 85 -8.48 -0.96 1.19
C SER A 85 -9.26 -0.61 -0.08
N SER A 86 -9.46 0.68 -0.35
CA SER A 86 -10.07 1.18 -1.59
C SER A 86 -9.28 0.76 -2.82
N LEU A 87 -7.94 0.89 -2.79
CA LEU A 87 -7.09 0.51 -3.91
C LEU A 87 -7.10 -0.99 -4.18
N VAL A 88 -7.07 -1.83 -3.15
CA VAL A 88 -6.96 -3.29 -3.34
C VAL A 88 -8.27 -3.97 -3.72
N GLN A 89 -9.42 -3.36 -3.42
CA GLN A 89 -10.73 -3.81 -3.90
C GLN A 89 -10.93 -3.49 -5.39
N GLY A 90 -10.17 -2.54 -5.93
CA GLY A 90 -10.38 -1.98 -7.26
C GLY A 90 -11.64 -1.11 -7.29
N GLU A 91 -11.57 0.06 -7.90
CA GLU A 91 -12.80 0.65 -8.42
C GLU A 91 -13.29 -0.27 -9.55
N ALA A 92 -14.59 -0.57 -9.54
CA ALA A 92 -15.29 -1.18 -10.66
C ALA A 92 -15.06 -0.39 -11.96
#